data_AF-A8Y4A8-F1
#
_entry.id   AF-A8Y4A8-F1
#
_cell.length_a   1.000
_cell.length_b   1.000
_cell.length_c   1.000
_cell.angle_alpha   90.00
_cell.angle_beta   90.00
_cell.angle_gamma   90.00
#
_symmetry.space_group_name_H-M   'P 1'
#
loop_
_entity.id
_entity.type
_entity.pdbx_description
1 polymer ?
#
loop_
_entity_poly.entity_id
_entity_poly.type
_entity_poly.pdbx_seq_one_letter_code
_entity_poly.pdbx_strand_id
1 'polypeptide(L)'
;MATEGAKSSESAIGLHTYNSAADLTSGHVITLDKNEFLFDLNTKNACTRPLEIFIKLLSKSNVAREFSHFASVPLSRLRTVDAFFDHPDLNKLGEIQVYEQTRVRAVHNKGHNYINASWIDGYREIRKFIVAPSPISATISQFWRSIYDRDSVVVVTLCKLVDENGKPFMPTKHGEPMTFDDMTVELDNIRKVRTTTYSAVLKLKKQGAPNSKTVILIAYIGWGSMGYPQRPSDILDLISDMNHMRTIVRKQGISEKRIEESQRTPITLICFDGFSRSCTLAALDILCRRLEASHAIGTPLVDVLDTIARLRMLRGAACMKAEQFVFLSMAVLEYAIRHHLINVEDLDKICVNGFLIQSNPETV
;
A
#
# COMPACT_ATOMS: atom_id res chain seq x y z
N MET A 1 -33.37 33.44 0.22
CA MET A 1 -32.52 33.16 1.40
C MET A 1 -31.87 31.81 1.18
N ALA A 2 -30.64 31.83 0.68
CA ALA A 2 -29.86 30.62 0.41
C ALA A 2 -29.14 30.21 1.70
N THR A 3 -29.36 28.99 2.15
CA THR A 3 -28.62 28.37 3.25
C THR A 3 -27.35 27.74 2.67
N GLU A 4 -26.21 28.39 2.92
CA GLU A 4 -24.88 27.87 2.58
C GLU A 4 -24.62 26.56 3.35
N GLY A 5 -24.40 25.48 2.59
CA GLY A 5 -23.94 24.21 3.14
C GLY A 5 -22.52 24.34 3.68
N ALA A 6 -22.32 23.94 4.93
CA ALA A 6 -21.03 23.89 5.59
C ALA A 6 -20.02 23.09 4.77
N LYS A 7 -19.09 23.79 4.11
CA LYS A 7 -17.85 23.18 3.60
C LYS A 7 -17.03 22.79 4.81
N SER A 8 -16.90 21.48 5.08
CA SER A 8 -15.93 20.99 6.05
C SER A 8 -14.55 21.43 5.59
N SER A 9 -13.88 22.23 6.42
CA SER A 9 -12.47 22.55 6.25
C SER A 9 -11.69 21.24 6.43
N GLU A 10 -11.31 20.58 5.33
CA GLU A 10 -10.40 19.45 5.38
C GLU A 10 -9.08 19.90 6.02
N SER A 11 -8.90 19.54 7.28
CA SER A 11 -7.71 19.80 8.08
C SER A 11 -6.48 19.24 7.37
N ALA A 12 -5.52 20.12 7.05
CA ALA A 12 -4.20 19.74 6.58
C ALA A 12 -3.55 18.80 7.61
N ILE A 13 -3.28 17.56 7.20
CA ILE A 13 -2.69 16.54 8.06
C ILE A 13 -1.16 16.77 8.08
N GLY A 14 -0.65 17.34 9.17
CA GLY A 14 0.80 17.44 9.43
C GLY A 14 1.39 16.08 9.80
N LEU A 15 2.43 15.61 9.09
CA LEU A 15 3.00 14.26 9.15
C LEU A 15 4.51 14.27 8.97
N HIS A 16 5.32 13.69 9.92
CA HIS A 16 6.57 14.15 10.59
C HIS A 16 8.08 13.98 10.07
N THR A 17 9.09 14.89 10.30
CA THR A 17 10.48 14.99 9.65
C THR A 17 11.61 14.26 10.33
N TYR A 18 12.57 13.75 9.55
CA TYR A 18 13.83 13.15 10.03
C TYR A 18 15.04 13.57 9.17
N ASN A 19 16.15 13.94 9.83
CA ASN A 19 17.46 14.18 9.20
C ASN A 19 18.48 13.06 9.50
N SER A 20 18.18 12.15 10.44
CA SER A 20 18.95 10.92 10.68
C SER A 20 18.17 9.90 11.54
N ALA A 21 18.67 8.66 11.65
CA ALA A 21 18.13 7.62 12.52
C ALA A 21 18.03 8.03 14.02
N ALA A 22 18.81 9.02 14.46
CA ALA A 22 18.85 9.49 15.84
C ALA A 22 17.66 10.40 16.24
N ASP A 23 17.11 11.17 15.28
CA ASP A 23 16.03 12.14 15.54
C ASP A 23 14.68 11.48 15.85
N LEU A 24 14.58 10.18 15.57
CA LEU A 24 13.38 9.38 15.68
C LEU A 24 12.92 9.03 17.10
N THR A 25 13.77 9.34 18.07
CA THR A 25 13.47 9.20 19.50
C THR A 25 12.87 10.46 20.11
N SER A 26 12.89 11.60 19.39
CA SER A 26 12.56 12.93 19.93
C SER A 26 11.09 13.34 19.83
N GLY A 27 10.26 12.61 19.06
CA GLY A 27 8.83 12.87 18.96
C GLY A 27 8.42 14.08 18.10
N HIS A 28 9.30 14.56 17.23
CA HIS A 28 9.08 15.80 16.46
C HIS A 28 8.17 15.67 15.23
N VAL A 29 7.74 16.81 14.69
CA VAL A 29 6.61 16.97 13.77
C VAL A 29 6.95 17.63 12.39
N ILE A 30 7.25 16.93 11.26
CA ILE A 30 7.05 17.42 9.82
C ILE A 30 5.62 17.95 9.84
N THR A 31 5.55 19.21 9.51
CA THR A 31 4.38 19.86 8.94
C THR A 31 4.64 19.99 7.45
N LEU A 32 3.75 19.44 6.62
CA LEU A 32 3.82 19.60 5.17
C LEU A 32 3.21 20.96 4.81
N ASP A 33 3.95 21.78 4.08
CA ASP A 33 3.45 23.03 3.52
C ASP A 33 2.42 22.75 2.42
N LYS A 34 1.65 23.79 2.03
CA LYS A 34 0.67 23.66 0.94
C LYS A 34 1.39 23.25 -0.36
N ASN A 35 0.99 22.10 -0.93
CA ASN A 35 1.59 21.44 -2.10
C ASN A 35 2.86 20.62 -1.85
N GLU A 36 3.24 20.39 -0.60
CA GLU A 36 4.25 19.36 -0.29
C GLU A 36 3.60 17.98 -0.19
N PHE A 37 4.36 16.96 -0.57
CA PHE A 37 3.95 15.55 -0.46
C PHE A 37 4.94 14.78 0.38
N LEU A 38 4.44 13.87 1.22
CA LEU A 38 5.22 13.15 2.21
C LEU A 38 6.47 12.44 1.64
N PHE A 39 6.36 11.90 0.42
CA PHE A 39 7.40 11.11 -0.24
C PHE A 39 8.14 11.87 -1.36
N ASP A 40 7.94 13.18 -1.51
CA ASP A 40 8.55 13.98 -2.58
C ASP A 40 10.01 14.37 -2.28
N LEU A 41 10.76 14.61 -3.36
CA LEU A 41 12.15 15.06 -3.42
C LEU A 41 12.34 16.51 -2.96
N ASN A 42 11.28 17.32 -2.98
CA ASN A 42 11.36 18.75 -2.63
C ASN A 42 11.02 19.05 -1.18
N THR A 43 10.70 18.03 -0.38
CA THR A 43 10.46 18.25 1.05
C THR A 43 11.77 18.63 1.72
N LYS A 44 11.73 19.50 2.75
CA LYS A 44 12.93 19.94 3.51
C LYS A 44 13.78 18.79 4.07
N ASN A 45 13.23 17.58 4.11
CA ASN A 45 13.86 16.36 4.61
C ASN A 45 13.76 15.24 3.56
N ALA A 46 13.71 15.59 2.28
CA ALA A 46 13.69 14.61 1.22
C ALA A 46 14.96 13.77 1.30
N CYS A 47 14.81 12.46 1.12
CA CYS A 47 16.00 11.65 1.09
C CYS A 47 16.82 11.94 -0.19
N THR A 48 18.12 12.09 0.01
CA THR A 48 19.10 12.46 -1.01
C THR A 48 20.05 11.33 -1.37
N ARG A 49 19.79 10.08 -0.92
CA ARG A 49 20.69 8.94 -1.20
C ARG A 49 20.69 8.61 -2.70
N PRO A 50 21.80 8.83 -3.42
CA PRO A 50 21.92 8.45 -4.82
C PRO A 50 21.90 6.95 -5.01
N LEU A 51 21.34 6.50 -6.14
CA LEU A 51 21.25 5.09 -6.51
C LEU A 51 22.61 4.40 -6.51
N GLU A 52 23.65 5.06 -7.02
CA GLU A 52 25.03 4.54 -7.01
C GLU A 52 25.54 4.22 -5.59
N ILE A 53 25.25 5.09 -4.62
CA ILE A 53 25.61 4.89 -3.22
C ILE A 53 24.80 3.74 -2.64
N PHE A 54 23.49 3.69 -2.93
CA PHE A 54 22.63 2.57 -2.53
C PHE A 54 23.18 1.22 -3.05
N ILE A 55 23.52 1.12 -4.33
CA ILE A 55 24.08 -0.09 -4.96
C ILE A 55 25.42 -0.46 -4.33
N LYS A 56 26.31 0.52 -4.12
CA LYS A 56 27.62 0.31 -3.49
C LYS A 56 27.49 -0.22 -2.06
N LEU A 57 26.53 0.30 -1.29
CA LEU A 57 26.26 -0.16 0.07
C LEU A 57 25.66 -1.57 0.07
N LEU A 58 24.65 -1.80 -0.78
CA LEU A 58 24.02 -3.10 -0.94
C LEU A 58 25.03 -4.16 -1.37
N SER A 59 25.95 -3.82 -2.27
CA SER A 59 27.00 -4.73 -2.76
C SER A 59 28.08 -5.09 -1.72
N LYS A 60 28.17 -4.29 -0.65
CA LYS A 60 29.04 -4.55 0.52
C LYS A 60 28.25 -5.08 1.71
N SER A 61 26.98 -5.41 1.51
CA SER A 61 26.05 -5.87 2.53
C SER A 61 25.83 -7.39 2.43
N ASN A 62 25.09 -7.90 3.39
CA ASN A 62 24.55 -9.26 3.42
C ASN A 62 23.22 -9.22 4.21
N VAL A 63 22.51 -10.34 4.26
CA VAL A 63 21.22 -10.42 4.97
C VAL A 63 21.32 -9.90 6.42
N ALA A 64 22.35 -10.31 7.16
CA ALA A 64 22.51 -9.90 8.56
C ALA A 64 22.74 -8.40 8.72
N ARG A 65 23.51 -7.78 7.82
CA ARG A 65 23.76 -6.34 7.83
C ARG A 65 22.51 -5.55 7.44
N GLU A 66 21.76 -5.99 6.44
CA GLU A 66 20.47 -5.36 6.12
C GLU A 66 19.46 -5.50 7.27
N PHE A 67 19.45 -6.62 7.98
CA PHE A 67 18.62 -6.77 9.19
C PHE A 67 19.05 -5.80 10.29
N SER A 68 20.35 -5.57 10.44
CA SER A 68 20.88 -4.57 11.37
C SER A 68 20.48 -3.14 10.97
N HIS A 69 20.51 -2.82 9.67
CA HIS A 69 19.99 -1.55 9.17
C HIS A 69 18.49 -1.42 9.47
N PHE A 70 17.70 -2.47 9.23
CA PHE A 70 16.27 -2.50 9.54
C PHE A 70 15.99 -2.28 11.04
N ALA A 71 16.83 -2.82 11.93
CA ALA A 71 16.69 -2.62 13.37
C ALA A 71 16.84 -1.15 13.80
N SER A 72 17.49 -0.32 12.98
CA SER A 72 17.53 1.13 13.19
C SER A 72 16.24 1.85 12.80
N VAL A 73 15.31 1.16 12.13
CA VAL A 73 14.03 1.75 11.71
C VAL A 73 13.16 1.96 12.96
N PRO A 74 12.77 3.21 13.20
CA PRO A 74 12.01 3.61 14.37
C PRO A 74 10.59 3.03 14.37
N LEU A 75 10.02 2.92 15.57
CA LEU A 75 8.58 2.70 15.73
C LEU A 75 7.91 4.04 15.98
N SER A 76 6.78 4.28 15.30
CA SER A 76 5.95 5.45 15.56
C SER A 76 5.21 5.28 16.90
N ARG A 77 5.42 6.19 17.85
CA ARG A 77 4.94 6.08 19.26
C ARG A 77 3.97 7.18 19.70
N LEU A 78 3.77 8.24 18.92
CA LEU A 78 3.04 9.46 19.35
C LEU A 78 1.78 9.72 18.52
N ARG A 79 0.93 8.70 18.36
CA ARG A 79 -0.31 8.81 17.58
C ARG A 79 -1.50 8.35 18.42
N THR A 80 -2.60 9.08 18.30
CA THR A 80 -3.85 8.72 18.96
C THR A 80 -4.53 7.59 18.20
N VAL A 81 -5.14 6.68 18.94
CA VAL A 81 -5.73 5.43 18.44
C VAL A 81 -7.06 5.16 19.13
N ASP A 82 -7.74 6.19 19.63
CA ASP A 82 -8.93 6.06 20.49
C ASP A 82 -10.03 5.26 19.80
N ALA A 83 -10.33 5.58 18.53
CA ALA A 83 -11.32 4.85 17.75
C ALA A 83 -10.99 3.35 17.57
N PHE A 84 -9.71 2.96 17.63
CA PHE A 84 -9.34 1.55 17.61
C PHE A 84 -9.80 0.82 18.89
N PHE A 85 -9.60 1.46 20.05
CA PHE A 85 -9.98 0.91 21.35
C PHE A 85 -11.48 1.01 21.64
N ASP A 86 -12.18 1.99 21.05
CA ASP A 86 -13.64 2.13 21.16
C ASP A 86 -14.40 1.03 20.39
N HIS A 87 -13.71 0.32 19.48
CA HIS A 87 -14.32 -0.66 18.58
C HIS A 87 -13.53 -1.98 18.50
N PRO A 88 -13.28 -2.68 19.63
CA PRO A 88 -12.44 -3.88 19.66
C PRO A 88 -12.99 -5.01 18.78
N ASP A 89 -14.31 -5.18 18.73
CA ASP A 89 -14.98 -6.24 17.95
C ASP A 89 -14.89 -6.05 16.43
N LEU A 90 -14.46 -4.86 15.98
CA LEU A 90 -14.29 -4.53 14.56
C LEU A 90 -12.82 -4.66 14.12
N ASN A 91 -11.95 -5.12 15.01
CA ASN A 91 -10.53 -5.35 14.75
C ASN A 91 -10.27 -6.83 14.58
N LYS A 92 -9.66 -7.20 13.43
CA LYS A 92 -9.21 -8.58 13.20
C LYS A 92 -8.14 -9.03 14.20
N LEU A 93 -7.26 -8.09 14.57
CA LEU A 93 -6.07 -8.33 15.38
C LEU A 93 -5.91 -7.19 16.38
N GLY A 94 -5.78 -7.53 17.66
CA GLY A 94 -5.79 -6.58 18.79
C GLY A 94 -4.52 -5.73 18.89
N GLU A 95 -3.46 -6.13 18.20
CA GLU A 95 -2.18 -5.43 18.13
C GLU A 95 -2.10 -4.43 16.96
N ILE A 96 -3.08 -4.44 16.05
CA ILE A 96 -3.02 -3.66 14.81
C ILE A 96 -3.79 -2.37 14.93
N GLN A 97 -3.15 -1.42 15.58
CA GLN A 97 -3.71 -0.10 15.80
C GLN A 97 -3.83 0.71 14.50
N VAL A 98 -4.89 1.51 14.43
CA VAL A 98 -5.10 2.50 13.37
C VAL A 98 -5.03 3.90 13.97
N TYR A 99 -4.26 4.79 13.34
CA TYR A 99 -4.11 6.16 13.81
C TYR A 99 -5.33 7.01 13.46
N GLU A 100 -5.79 7.83 14.41
CA GLU A 100 -6.97 8.70 14.23
C GLU A 100 -6.79 9.70 13.07
N GLN A 101 -5.55 10.16 12.87
CA GLN A 101 -5.22 11.15 11.84
C GLN A 101 -5.32 10.58 10.43
N THR A 102 -5.02 9.29 10.26
CA THR A 102 -4.90 8.66 8.94
C THR A 102 -5.96 7.59 8.69
N ARG A 103 -6.81 7.29 9.67
CA ARG A 103 -7.86 6.29 9.48
C ARG A 103 -8.84 6.70 8.38
N VAL A 104 -9.29 5.70 7.64
CA VAL A 104 -10.45 5.85 6.76
C VAL A 104 -11.68 5.93 7.65
N ARG A 105 -12.45 7.00 7.48
CA ARG A 105 -13.76 7.14 8.12
C ARG A 105 -14.79 6.54 7.18
N ALA A 106 -15.53 5.53 7.60
CA ALA A 106 -16.58 4.91 6.78
C ALA A 106 -17.84 4.78 7.64
N VAL A 107 -18.93 5.42 7.23
CA VAL A 107 -20.17 5.43 8.02
C VAL A 107 -20.67 3.99 8.17
N HIS A 108 -20.91 3.60 9.41
CA HIS A 108 -21.43 2.30 9.78
C HIS A 108 -22.93 2.40 10.02
N ASN A 109 -23.64 1.32 9.71
CA ASN A 109 -25.09 1.22 9.94
C ASN A 109 -25.48 1.31 11.44
N LYS A 110 -24.48 1.29 12.33
CA LYS A 110 -24.61 1.39 13.79
C LYS A 110 -24.28 2.79 14.32
N GLY A 111 -24.17 3.80 13.44
CA GLY A 111 -23.99 5.21 13.82
C GLY A 111 -22.55 5.65 14.12
N HIS A 112 -21.56 4.76 14.11
CA HIS A 112 -20.13 5.12 14.19
C HIS A 112 -19.50 5.20 12.79
N ASN A 113 -18.26 5.68 12.69
CA ASN A 113 -17.54 5.83 11.40
C ASN A 113 -16.23 5.01 11.33
N TYR A 114 -16.13 3.98 12.15
CA TYR A 114 -14.92 3.18 12.33
C TYR A 114 -14.82 2.03 11.33
N ILE A 115 -13.63 1.91 10.73
CA ILE A 115 -13.10 0.73 10.07
C ILE A 115 -11.59 0.72 10.31
N ASN A 116 -11.01 -0.44 10.57
CA ASN A 116 -9.56 -0.56 10.71
C ASN A 116 -8.88 -0.46 9.33
N ALA A 117 -8.75 0.76 8.81
CA ALA A 117 -8.09 1.03 7.55
C ALA A 117 -7.39 2.39 7.61
N SER A 118 -6.24 2.51 6.96
CA SER A 118 -5.47 3.76 6.90
C SER A 118 -5.37 4.26 5.46
N TRP A 119 -5.46 5.57 5.31
CA TRP A 119 -4.99 6.26 4.12
C TRP A 119 -3.47 6.23 4.07
N ILE A 120 -2.93 5.84 2.91
CA ILE A 120 -1.50 5.90 2.63
C ILE A 120 -1.27 6.80 1.41
N ASP A 121 -0.34 7.73 1.53
CA ASP A 121 0.10 8.58 0.42
C ASP A 121 1.02 7.79 -0.52
N GLY A 122 0.94 8.10 -1.81
CA GLY A 122 1.91 7.67 -2.81
C GLY A 122 2.98 8.73 -3.07
N TYR A 123 3.90 8.43 -3.99
CA TYR A 123 4.83 9.44 -4.49
C TYR A 123 4.07 10.55 -5.23
N ARG A 124 4.15 11.79 -4.69
CA ARG A 124 3.41 12.96 -5.18
C ARG A 124 1.89 12.76 -5.33
N GLU A 125 1.30 11.88 -4.51
CA GLU A 125 -0.12 11.58 -4.58
C GLU A 125 -0.71 11.36 -3.18
N ILE A 126 -1.51 12.32 -2.70
CA ILE A 126 -2.17 12.23 -1.40
C ILE A 126 -3.28 11.17 -1.44
N ARG A 127 -3.36 10.32 -0.40
CA ARG A 127 -4.38 9.27 -0.25
C ARG A 127 -4.46 8.32 -1.46
N LYS A 128 -3.30 7.97 -2.06
CA LYS A 128 -3.22 7.04 -3.19
C LYS A 128 -3.77 5.66 -2.83
N PHE A 129 -3.51 5.18 -1.62
CA PHE A 129 -3.93 3.86 -1.17
C PHE A 129 -4.85 3.91 0.05
N ILE A 130 -5.72 2.91 0.14
CA ILE A 130 -6.37 2.49 1.38
C ILE A 130 -5.72 1.16 1.78
N VAL A 131 -5.19 1.07 2.98
CA VAL A 131 -4.63 -0.20 3.50
C VAL A 131 -5.50 -0.71 4.64
N ALA A 132 -5.92 -1.97 4.57
CA ALA A 132 -6.79 -2.61 5.56
C ALA A 132 -6.44 -4.10 5.74
N PRO A 133 -6.74 -4.71 6.91
CA PRO A 133 -6.70 -6.16 7.04
C PRO A 133 -7.82 -6.78 6.21
N SER A 134 -7.70 -8.08 5.93
CA SER A 134 -8.78 -8.82 5.29
C SER A 134 -10.02 -8.77 6.18
N PRO A 135 -11.22 -8.53 5.61
CA PRO A 135 -12.41 -8.34 6.42
C PRO A 135 -12.68 -9.58 7.27
N ILE A 136 -13.28 -9.34 8.44
CA ILE A 136 -13.85 -10.39 9.29
C ILE A 136 -15.36 -10.40 9.09
N SER A 137 -16.06 -11.46 9.54
CA SER A 137 -17.50 -11.60 9.35
C SER A 137 -18.28 -10.32 9.70
N ALA A 138 -17.90 -9.68 10.81
CA ALA A 138 -18.51 -8.45 11.32
C ALA A 138 -18.25 -7.19 10.47
N THR A 139 -17.25 -7.20 9.57
CA THR A 139 -16.79 -6.01 8.83
C THR A 139 -16.86 -6.14 7.31
N ILE A 140 -17.31 -7.27 6.74
CA ILE A 140 -17.40 -7.46 5.28
C ILE A 140 -18.25 -6.37 4.60
N SER A 141 -19.44 -6.12 5.14
CA SER A 141 -20.36 -5.08 4.66
C SER A 141 -19.69 -3.69 4.71
N GLN A 142 -19.07 -3.35 5.83
CA GLN A 142 -18.35 -2.08 6.00
C GLN A 142 -17.14 -1.94 5.05
N PHE A 143 -16.44 -3.04 4.77
CA PHE A 143 -15.32 -3.07 3.83
C PHE A 143 -15.78 -2.72 2.40
N TRP A 144 -16.83 -3.37 1.90
CA TRP A 144 -17.37 -3.05 0.57
C TRP A 144 -17.98 -1.66 0.51
N ARG A 145 -18.66 -1.22 1.57
CA ARG A 145 -19.17 0.15 1.67
C ARG A 145 -18.04 1.17 1.62
N SER A 146 -16.92 0.92 2.30
CA SER A 146 -15.73 1.79 2.27
C SER A 146 -15.15 1.90 0.85
N ILE A 147 -15.05 0.79 0.12
CA ILE A 147 -14.60 0.79 -1.29
C ILE A 147 -15.56 1.63 -2.16
N TYR A 148 -16.87 1.43 -2.00
CA TYR A 148 -17.90 2.12 -2.76
C TYR A 148 -17.92 3.63 -2.47
N ASP A 149 -17.93 4.03 -1.20
CA ASP A 149 -18.05 5.42 -0.74
C ASP A 149 -16.74 6.23 -0.90
N ARG A 150 -15.61 5.55 -1.16
CA ARG A 150 -14.30 6.18 -1.42
C ARG A 150 -13.85 6.07 -2.87
N ASP A 151 -14.72 5.61 -3.75
CA ASP A 151 -14.46 5.48 -5.19
C ASP A 151 -13.18 4.70 -5.48
N SER A 152 -12.90 3.69 -4.66
CA SER A 152 -11.80 2.78 -4.90
C SER A 152 -12.15 1.90 -6.09
N VAL A 153 -11.41 2.05 -7.17
CA VAL A 153 -11.66 1.37 -8.45
C VAL A 153 -10.84 0.09 -8.61
N VAL A 154 -9.81 -0.09 -7.77
CA VAL A 154 -8.96 -1.28 -7.75
C VAL A 154 -8.79 -1.77 -6.31
N VAL A 155 -9.00 -3.06 -6.10
CA VAL A 155 -8.69 -3.78 -4.86
C VAL A 155 -7.59 -4.79 -5.15
N VAL A 156 -6.47 -4.72 -4.44
CA VAL A 156 -5.41 -5.73 -4.51
C VAL A 156 -5.46 -6.56 -3.23
N THR A 157 -5.58 -7.88 -3.36
CA THR A 157 -5.49 -8.81 -2.24
C THR A 157 -4.20 -9.63 -2.28
N LEU A 158 -3.53 -9.70 -1.14
CA LEU A 158 -2.31 -10.47 -0.88
C LEU A 158 -2.58 -11.61 0.12
N CYS A 159 -3.85 -11.96 0.31
CA CYS A 159 -4.35 -13.03 1.17
C CYS A 159 -5.54 -13.75 0.52
N LYS A 160 -6.01 -14.81 1.17
CA LYS A 160 -7.22 -15.53 0.74
C LYS A 160 -8.44 -14.61 0.81
N LEU A 161 -9.40 -14.83 -0.09
CA LEU A 161 -10.65 -14.09 -0.21
C LEU A 161 -11.75 -14.63 0.74
N VAL A 162 -11.35 -15.01 1.96
CA VAL A 162 -12.25 -15.56 2.98
C VAL A 162 -12.05 -14.85 4.31
N ASP A 163 -13.09 -14.86 5.14
CA ASP A 163 -13.06 -14.38 6.52
C ASP A 163 -12.36 -15.39 7.46
N GLU A 164 -12.39 -15.10 8.76
CA GLU A 164 -11.84 -15.96 9.82
C GLU A 164 -12.52 -17.34 9.92
N ASN A 165 -13.75 -17.47 9.42
CA ASN A 165 -14.53 -18.71 9.41
C ASN A 165 -14.41 -19.47 8.08
N GLY A 166 -13.58 -19.00 7.15
CA GLY A 166 -13.43 -19.58 5.82
C GLY A 166 -14.57 -19.27 4.86
N LYS A 167 -15.49 -18.36 5.21
CA LYS A 167 -16.56 -17.93 4.31
C LYS A 167 -16.05 -16.85 3.35
N PRO A 168 -16.43 -16.90 2.07
CA PRO A 168 -15.99 -15.90 1.10
C PRO A 168 -16.61 -14.53 1.42
N PHE A 169 -15.81 -13.47 1.28
CA PHE A 169 -16.30 -12.09 1.37
C PHE A 169 -16.63 -11.46 0.01
N MET A 170 -16.62 -12.26 -1.06
CA MET A 170 -17.09 -11.89 -2.40
C MET A 170 -17.65 -13.11 -3.14
N PRO A 171 -18.54 -12.93 -4.13
CA PRO A 171 -19.03 -14.03 -4.98
C PRO A 171 -17.87 -14.77 -5.67
N THR A 172 -17.93 -16.10 -5.69
CA THR A 172 -16.93 -16.97 -6.33
C THR A 172 -17.34 -17.44 -7.73
N LYS A 173 -18.62 -17.24 -8.10
CA LYS A 173 -19.20 -17.64 -9.38
C LYS A 173 -20.00 -16.50 -10.00
N HIS A 174 -19.97 -16.44 -11.32
CA HIS A 174 -20.79 -15.51 -12.09
C HIS A 174 -22.29 -15.84 -11.92
N GLY A 175 -23.13 -14.81 -11.82
CA GLY A 175 -24.58 -14.96 -11.64
C GLY A 175 -25.04 -15.33 -10.23
N GLU A 176 -24.13 -15.49 -9.27
CA GLU A 176 -24.41 -15.75 -7.85
C GLU A 176 -23.98 -14.55 -6.98
N PRO A 177 -24.69 -13.40 -7.02
CA PRO A 177 -24.31 -12.23 -6.24
C PRO A 177 -24.42 -12.50 -4.73
N MET A 178 -23.52 -11.90 -3.96
CA MET A 178 -23.56 -11.95 -2.50
C MET A 178 -23.99 -10.60 -1.93
N THR A 179 -24.93 -10.60 -0.99
CA THR A 179 -25.36 -9.38 -0.29
C THR A 179 -24.90 -9.41 1.17
N PHE A 180 -24.25 -8.33 1.59
CA PHE A 180 -23.76 -8.09 2.94
C PHE A 180 -24.39 -6.78 3.44
N ASP A 181 -25.41 -6.88 4.29
CA ASP A 181 -26.28 -5.77 4.69
C ASP A 181 -26.83 -4.98 3.48
N ASP A 182 -26.42 -3.72 3.31
CA ASP A 182 -26.81 -2.81 2.23
C ASP A 182 -25.92 -2.93 0.98
N MET A 183 -24.89 -3.78 0.99
CA MET A 183 -23.93 -3.91 -0.11
C MET A 183 -24.12 -5.24 -0.85
N THR A 184 -24.47 -5.18 -2.12
CA THR A 184 -24.47 -6.34 -3.03
C THR A 184 -23.21 -6.32 -3.90
N VAL A 185 -22.51 -7.45 -3.94
CA VAL A 185 -21.31 -7.66 -4.77
C VAL A 185 -21.61 -8.77 -5.78
N GLU A 186 -21.36 -8.49 -7.05
CA GLU A 186 -21.54 -9.43 -8.16
C GLU A 186 -20.21 -9.65 -8.89
N LEU A 187 -19.91 -10.91 -9.22
CA LEU A 187 -18.76 -11.27 -10.05
C LEU A 187 -19.16 -11.26 -11.52
N ASP A 188 -18.60 -10.35 -12.29
CA ASP A 188 -18.85 -10.21 -13.73
C ASP A 188 -17.87 -11.05 -14.56
N ASN A 189 -16.59 -11.06 -14.19
CA ASN A 189 -15.58 -11.87 -14.87
C ASN A 189 -14.41 -12.19 -13.93
N ILE A 190 -13.73 -13.31 -14.16
CA ILE A 190 -12.46 -13.65 -13.52
C ILE A 190 -11.50 -14.27 -14.54
N ARG A 191 -10.26 -13.82 -14.56
CA ARG A 191 -9.19 -14.32 -15.43
C ARG A 191 -7.92 -14.57 -14.64
N LYS A 192 -7.21 -15.63 -15.01
CA LYS A 192 -5.83 -15.86 -14.56
C LYS A 192 -4.91 -15.02 -15.43
N VAL A 193 -4.22 -14.05 -14.85
CA VAL A 193 -3.31 -13.12 -15.56
C VAL A 193 -1.91 -13.70 -15.65
N ARG A 194 -1.42 -14.27 -14.54
CA ARG A 194 -0.12 -14.98 -14.45
C ARG A 194 -0.31 -16.20 -13.54
N THR A 195 0.72 -17.06 -13.43
CA THR A 195 0.68 -18.25 -12.56
C THR A 195 0.19 -17.95 -11.14
N THR A 196 0.63 -16.83 -10.58
CA THR A 196 0.37 -16.38 -9.20
C THR A 196 -0.62 -15.22 -9.10
N THR A 197 -1.24 -14.79 -10.21
CA THR A 197 -2.06 -13.57 -10.25
C THR A 197 -3.38 -13.79 -10.99
N TYR A 198 -4.48 -13.41 -10.36
CA TYR A 198 -5.83 -13.41 -10.92
C TYR A 198 -6.39 -11.99 -10.94
N SER A 199 -7.25 -11.69 -11.89
CA SER A 199 -7.97 -10.42 -11.99
C SER A 199 -9.46 -10.70 -12.16
N ALA A 200 -10.28 -10.07 -11.34
CA ALA A 200 -11.74 -10.17 -11.38
C ALA A 200 -12.37 -8.79 -11.57
N VAL A 201 -13.48 -8.77 -12.33
CA VAL A 201 -14.34 -7.60 -12.48
C VAL A 201 -15.53 -7.79 -11.55
N LEU A 202 -15.70 -6.86 -10.61
CA LEU A 202 -16.80 -6.86 -9.65
C LEU A 202 -17.74 -5.69 -9.93
N LYS A 203 -19.05 -5.91 -9.76
CA LYS A 203 -20.06 -4.85 -9.71
C LYS A 203 -20.55 -4.72 -8.27
N LEU A 204 -20.42 -3.52 -7.71
CA LEU A 204 -20.85 -3.18 -6.37
C LEU A 204 -22.11 -2.34 -6.44
N LYS A 205 -23.17 -2.76 -5.76
CA LYS A 205 -24.43 -2.03 -5.65
C LYS A 205 -24.73 -1.75 -4.19
N LYS A 206 -24.89 -0.47 -3.84
CA LYS A 206 -25.35 -0.04 -2.51
C LYS A 206 -26.88 0.09 -2.53
N GLN A 207 -27.56 -0.40 -1.51
CA GLN A 207 -29.01 -0.29 -1.39
C GLN A 207 -29.44 1.17 -1.42
N GLY A 208 -30.45 1.48 -2.22
CA GLY A 208 -30.94 2.85 -2.42
C GLY A 208 -30.07 3.72 -3.35
N ALA A 209 -28.87 3.28 -3.74
CA ALA A 209 -28.09 3.97 -4.75
C ALA A 209 -28.60 3.62 -6.16
N PRO A 210 -28.70 4.61 -7.07
CA PRO A 210 -29.25 4.39 -8.42
C PRO A 210 -28.31 3.55 -9.30
N ASN A 211 -27.00 3.66 -9.09
CA ASN A 211 -25.98 3.09 -9.96
C ASN A 211 -25.07 2.12 -9.21
N SER A 212 -24.69 1.04 -9.90
CA SER A 212 -23.59 0.18 -9.48
C SER A 212 -22.24 0.79 -9.87
N LYS A 213 -21.18 0.40 -9.15
CA LYS A 213 -19.80 0.77 -9.45
C LYS A 213 -19.00 -0.48 -9.84
N THR A 214 -18.21 -0.36 -10.89
CA THR A 214 -17.28 -1.41 -11.31
C THR A 214 -15.97 -1.27 -10.55
N VAL A 215 -15.48 -2.37 -9.98
CA VAL A 215 -14.21 -2.46 -9.28
C VAL A 215 -13.41 -3.63 -9.84
N ILE A 216 -12.11 -3.43 -10.06
CA ILE A 216 -11.20 -4.50 -10.45
C ILE A 216 -10.54 -5.06 -9.20
N LEU A 217 -10.69 -6.36 -8.95
CA LEU A 217 -9.97 -7.06 -7.91
C LEU A 217 -8.77 -7.79 -8.52
N ILE A 218 -7.57 -7.56 -8.01
CA ILE A 218 -6.35 -8.29 -8.38
C ILE A 218 -5.94 -9.14 -7.18
N ALA A 219 -5.92 -10.46 -7.35
CA ALA A 219 -5.51 -11.40 -6.31
C ALA A 219 -4.13 -11.97 -6.62
N TYR A 220 -3.17 -11.69 -5.75
CA TYR A 220 -1.83 -12.27 -5.81
C TYR A 220 -1.67 -13.36 -4.75
N ILE A 221 -1.43 -14.58 -5.22
CA ILE A 221 -1.29 -15.78 -4.37
C ILE A 221 0.18 -16.25 -4.25
N GLY A 222 1.12 -15.52 -4.85
CA GLY A 222 2.53 -15.90 -4.92
C GLY A 222 3.40 -15.45 -3.73
N TRP A 223 2.83 -14.85 -2.69
CA TRP A 223 3.62 -14.26 -1.58
C TRP A 223 4.38 -15.32 -0.77
N GLY A 224 3.91 -16.57 -0.77
CA GLY A 224 4.53 -17.67 -0.02
C GLY A 224 4.29 -17.61 1.49
N SER A 225 4.85 -18.61 2.19
CA SER A 225 4.77 -18.78 3.65
C SER A 225 5.92 -18.12 4.41
N MET A 226 7.06 -17.87 3.75
CA MET A 226 8.29 -17.33 4.36
C MET A 226 8.21 -15.84 4.74
N GLY A 227 7.05 -15.19 4.56
CA GLY A 227 6.82 -13.79 4.96
C GLY A 227 7.20 -12.74 3.91
N TYR A 228 7.92 -13.11 2.84
CA TYR A 228 8.30 -12.25 1.72
C TYR A 228 8.15 -12.96 0.36
N PRO A 229 7.91 -12.21 -0.73
CA PRO A 229 7.80 -12.76 -2.08
C PRO A 229 9.14 -13.32 -2.57
N GLN A 230 9.13 -14.51 -3.17
CA GLN A 230 10.35 -15.18 -3.65
C GLN A 230 10.92 -14.58 -4.94
N ARG A 231 10.09 -13.90 -5.73
CA ARG A 231 10.48 -13.31 -7.02
C ARG A 231 10.08 -11.83 -7.03
N PRO A 232 11.04 -10.90 -6.92
CA PRO A 232 10.72 -9.47 -6.98
C PRO A 232 9.99 -9.09 -8.27
N SER A 233 10.37 -9.72 -9.39
CA SER A 233 9.65 -9.73 -10.68
C SER A 233 8.13 -9.74 -10.56
N ASP A 234 7.58 -10.66 -9.77
CA ASP A 234 6.13 -10.86 -9.68
C ASP A 234 5.44 -9.67 -9.02
N ILE A 235 6.14 -9.02 -8.08
CA ILE A 235 5.62 -7.87 -7.33
C ILE A 235 5.79 -6.59 -8.14
N LEU A 236 6.88 -6.47 -8.90
CA LEU A 236 7.06 -5.40 -9.89
C LEU A 236 5.97 -5.44 -10.96
N ASP A 237 5.63 -6.63 -11.44
CA ASP A 237 4.49 -6.83 -12.33
C ASP A 237 3.16 -6.45 -11.65
N LEU A 238 2.97 -6.83 -10.37
CA LEU A 238 1.76 -6.51 -9.62
C LEU A 238 1.57 -5.00 -9.41
N ILE A 239 2.64 -4.25 -9.09
CA ILE A 239 2.56 -2.78 -8.98
C ILE A 239 2.23 -2.15 -10.33
N SER A 240 2.78 -2.68 -11.43
CA SER A 240 2.48 -2.22 -12.78
C SER A 240 1.00 -2.44 -13.10
N ASP A 241 0.51 -3.66 -12.89
CA ASP A 241 -0.88 -4.05 -13.13
C ASP A 241 -1.87 -3.20 -12.32
N MET A 242 -1.66 -3.02 -11.00
CA MET A 242 -2.60 -2.28 -10.16
C MET A 242 -2.71 -0.81 -10.57
N ASN A 243 -1.59 -0.18 -10.92
CA ASN A 243 -1.57 1.22 -11.36
C ASN A 243 -2.16 1.37 -12.77
N HIS A 244 -1.85 0.44 -13.66
CA HIS A 244 -2.36 0.44 -15.03
C HIS A 244 -3.88 0.24 -15.05
N MET A 245 -4.39 -0.75 -14.31
CA MET A 245 -5.83 -0.99 -14.19
C MET A 245 -6.55 0.20 -13.56
N ARG A 246 -5.99 0.81 -12.51
CA ARG A 246 -6.55 2.03 -11.91
C ARG A 246 -6.66 3.15 -12.94
N THR A 247 -5.61 3.34 -13.76
CA THR A 247 -5.58 4.35 -14.82
C THR A 247 -6.66 4.12 -15.86
N ILE A 248 -6.81 2.88 -16.35
CA ILE A 248 -7.82 2.51 -17.33
C ILE A 248 -9.23 2.75 -16.78
N VAL A 249 -9.53 2.19 -15.60
CA VAL A 249 -10.87 2.28 -15.02
C VAL A 249 -11.23 3.73 -14.69
N ARG A 250 -10.28 4.53 -14.20
CA ARG A 250 -10.48 5.97 -14.00
C ARG A 250 -10.76 6.70 -15.31
N LYS A 251 -9.95 6.48 -16.35
CA LYS A 251 -10.16 7.12 -17.67
C LYS A 251 -11.53 6.78 -18.25
N GLN A 252 -11.92 5.51 -18.16
CA GLN A 252 -13.24 5.06 -18.59
C GLN A 252 -14.35 5.73 -17.77
N GLY A 253 -14.23 5.72 -16.44
CA GLY A 253 -15.19 6.38 -15.54
C GLY A 253 -15.36 7.87 -15.81
N ILE A 254 -14.28 8.58 -16.17
CA ILE A 254 -14.32 9.98 -16.59
C ILE A 254 -15.05 10.13 -17.93
N SER A 255 -14.72 9.32 -18.93
CA SER A 255 -15.37 9.38 -20.25
C SER A 255 -16.88 9.12 -20.18
N GLU A 256 -17.30 8.27 -19.24
CA GLU A 256 -18.70 7.92 -19.00
C GLU A 256 -19.39 8.84 -17.97
N LYS A 257 -18.70 9.89 -17.50
CA LYS A 257 -19.19 10.84 -16.49
C LYS A 257 -19.62 10.20 -15.17
N ARG A 258 -19.04 9.03 -14.84
CA ARG A 258 -19.21 8.33 -13.56
C ARG A 258 -18.22 8.77 -12.49
N ILE A 259 -17.11 9.37 -12.89
CA ILE A 259 -16.03 9.86 -12.04
C ILE A 259 -15.65 11.26 -12.53
N GLU A 260 -15.56 12.24 -11.63
CA GLU A 260 -15.08 13.57 -11.99
C GLU A 260 -13.56 13.57 -12.22
N GLU A 261 -13.05 14.49 -13.04
CA GLU A 261 -11.61 14.55 -13.32
C GLU A 261 -10.77 14.85 -12.07
N SER A 262 -11.29 15.69 -11.15
CA SER A 262 -10.67 16.00 -9.86
C SER A 262 -10.85 14.90 -8.79
N GLN A 263 -11.72 13.92 -9.04
CA GLN A 263 -12.06 12.90 -8.07
C GLN A 263 -10.89 11.91 -7.89
N ARG A 264 -10.56 11.64 -6.63
CA ARG A 264 -9.56 10.64 -6.26
C ARG A 264 -10.17 9.25 -6.39
N THR A 265 -9.40 8.32 -6.92
CA THR A 265 -9.80 6.90 -7.04
C THR A 265 -8.73 6.03 -6.39
N PRO A 266 -8.70 5.87 -5.06
CA PRO A 266 -7.62 5.15 -4.39
C PRO A 266 -7.54 3.68 -4.80
N ILE A 267 -6.39 3.07 -4.58
CA ILE A 267 -6.23 1.60 -4.68
C ILE A 267 -6.34 1.02 -3.26
N THR A 268 -7.27 0.09 -3.05
CA THR A 268 -7.39 -0.62 -1.76
C THR A 268 -6.44 -1.81 -1.74
N LEU A 269 -5.51 -1.86 -0.79
CA LEU A 269 -4.57 -2.96 -0.58
C LEU A 269 -4.94 -3.73 0.68
N ILE A 270 -5.26 -5.02 0.53
CA ILE A 270 -5.55 -5.91 1.66
C ILE A 270 -4.55 -7.06 1.75
N CYS A 271 -4.14 -7.35 2.97
CA CYS A 271 -3.45 -8.57 3.36
C CYS A 271 -4.07 -9.06 4.66
N PHE A 272 -3.58 -10.17 5.22
CA PHE A 272 -4.16 -10.72 6.44
C PHE A 272 -4.22 -9.69 7.59
N ASP A 273 -3.11 -9.00 7.84
CA ASP A 273 -2.95 -8.02 8.92
C ASP A 273 -3.16 -6.56 8.48
N GLY A 274 -3.21 -6.28 7.17
CA GLY A 274 -3.34 -4.90 6.67
C GLY A 274 -2.15 -4.00 7.00
N PHE A 275 -0.95 -4.54 7.16
CA PHE A 275 0.25 -3.71 7.27
C PHE A 275 1.51 -4.37 6.75
N SER A 276 1.61 -5.70 6.75
CA SER A 276 2.87 -6.35 6.40
C SER A 276 3.03 -6.33 4.88
N ARG A 277 2.27 -7.18 4.19
CA ARG A 277 2.36 -7.33 2.73
C ARG A 277 1.86 -6.08 1.99
N SER A 278 0.75 -5.51 2.46
CA SER A 278 0.15 -4.33 1.83
C SER A 278 1.07 -3.11 1.89
N CYS A 279 1.72 -2.83 3.03
CA CYS A 279 2.65 -1.71 3.09
C CYS A 279 3.97 -2.00 2.39
N THR A 280 4.43 -3.25 2.32
CA THR A 280 5.57 -3.61 1.45
C THR A 280 5.26 -3.31 -0.02
N LEU A 281 4.05 -3.65 -0.49
CA LEU A 281 3.63 -3.33 -1.86
C LEU A 281 3.54 -1.81 -2.11
N ALA A 282 2.94 -1.06 -1.17
CA ALA A 282 2.88 0.40 -1.26
C ALA A 282 4.27 1.05 -1.22
N ALA A 283 5.18 0.56 -0.36
CA ALA A 283 6.56 1.03 -0.27
C ALA A 283 7.30 0.86 -1.60
N LEU A 284 7.15 -0.31 -2.22
CA LEU A 284 7.80 -0.57 -3.51
C LEU A 284 7.27 0.33 -4.62
N ASP A 285 5.96 0.56 -4.69
CA ASP A 285 5.38 1.52 -5.63
C ASP A 285 5.98 2.93 -5.43
N ILE A 286 6.02 3.41 -4.18
CA ILE A 286 6.59 4.73 -3.85
C ILE A 286 8.06 4.81 -4.26
N LEU A 287 8.86 3.79 -3.93
CA LEU A 287 10.29 3.73 -4.26
C LEU A 287 10.51 3.76 -5.78
N CYS A 288 9.78 2.95 -6.55
CA CYS A 288 9.87 2.90 -8.00
C CYS A 288 9.54 4.26 -8.64
N ARG A 289 8.40 4.87 -8.27
CA ARG A 289 7.99 6.17 -8.83
C ARG A 289 8.96 7.29 -8.48
N ARG A 290 9.46 7.30 -7.26
CA ARG A 290 10.45 8.27 -6.81
C ARG A 290 11.77 8.09 -7.55
N LEU A 291 12.20 6.87 -7.76
CA LEU A 291 13.42 6.54 -8.49
C LEU A 291 13.32 7.03 -9.95
N GLU A 292 12.20 6.78 -10.64
CA GLU A 292 11.98 7.31 -12.00
C GLU A 292 11.99 8.84 -12.06
N ALA A 293 11.26 9.49 -11.14
CA ALA A 293 11.14 10.94 -11.14
C ALA A 293 12.46 11.65 -10.81
N SER A 294 13.25 11.06 -9.90
CA SER A 294 14.58 11.57 -9.54
C SER A 294 15.61 11.33 -10.66
N HIS A 295 15.53 10.18 -11.34
CA HIS A 295 16.33 9.93 -12.54
C HIS A 295 16.05 10.97 -13.64
N ALA A 296 14.78 11.31 -13.87
CA ALA A 296 14.38 12.29 -14.89
C ALA A 296 14.91 13.72 -14.64
N ILE A 297 15.27 14.06 -13.40
CA ILE A 297 15.90 15.35 -13.04
C ILE A 297 17.42 15.27 -12.89
N GLY A 298 18.03 14.14 -13.27
CA GLY A 298 19.48 13.95 -13.41
C GLY A 298 20.16 13.18 -12.29
N THR A 299 19.47 12.82 -11.20
CA THR A 299 20.08 12.01 -10.12
C THR A 299 19.06 11.03 -9.57
N PRO A 300 19.14 9.72 -9.88
CA PRO A 300 18.26 8.71 -9.31
C PRO A 300 18.49 8.57 -7.79
N LEU A 301 17.42 8.63 -7.01
CA LEU A 301 17.43 8.63 -5.54
C LEU A 301 16.61 7.46 -4.98
N VAL A 302 17.17 6.75 -3.98
CA VAL A 302 16.56 5.57 -3.35
C VAL A 302 16.86 5.52 -1.86
N ASP A 303 15.83 5.38 -1.02
CA ASP A 303 16.00 5.04 0.39
C ASP A 303 14.81 4.28 0.98
N VAL A 304 15.05 3.01 1.20
CA VAL A 304 14.09 2.05 1.75
C VAL A 304 13.79 2.36 3.23
N LEU A 305 14.80 2.77 4.02
CA LEU A 305 14.63 3.05 5.45
C LEU A 305 13.71 4.25 5.65
N ASP A 306 14.00 5.36 4.97
CA ASP A 306 13.19 6.58 5.01
C ASP A 306 11.75 6.34 4.53
N THR A 307 11.59 5.57 3.45
CA THR A 307 10.26 5.24 2.93
C THR A 307 9.44 4.45 3.96
N ILE A 308 10.02 3.44 4.62
CA ILE A 308 9.33 2.67 5.67
C ILE A 308 9.05 3.56 6.88
N ALA A 309 10.00 4.38 7.33
CA ALA A 309 9.81 5.27 8.47
C ALA A 309 8.62 6.22 8.24
N ARG A 310 8.50 6.81 7.05
CA ARG A 310 7.36 7.66 6.65
C ARG A 310 6.06 6.88 6.53
N LEU A 311 6.08 5.66 5.99
CA LEU A 311 4.91 4.79 5.99
C LEU A 311 4.43 4.47 7.41
N ARG A 312 5.36 4.25 8.36
CA ARG A 312 5.03 3.99 9.77
C ARG A 312 4.37 5.19 10.46
N MET A 313 4.49 6.40 9.93
CA MET A 313 3.74 7.56 10.44
C MET A 313 2.26 7.53 10.00
N LEU A 314 1.97 6.84 8.89
CA LEU A 314 0.62 6.67 8.36
C LEU A 314 -0.04 5.40 8.90
N ARG A 315 0.75 4.33 9.09
CA ARG A 315 0.33 3.03 9.62
C ARG A 315 1.46 2.43 10.45
N GLY A 316 1.36 2.50 11.77
CA GLY A 316 2.45 2.22 12.73
C GLY A 316 3.21 0.91 12.51
N ALA A 317 2.50 -0.15 12.16
CA ALA A 317 3.07 -1.47 11.94
C ALA A 317 3.56 -1.69 10.49
N ALA A 318 3.69 -0.66 9.64
CA ALA A 318 4.17 -0.85 8.27
C ALA A 318 5.55 -1.54 8.23
N CYS A 319 5.65 -2.62 7.45
CA CYS A 319 6.89 -3.38 7.19
C CYS A 319 7.67 -3.75 8.48
N MET A 320 7.08 -4.55 9.36
CA MET A 320 7.69 -4.93 10.66
C MET A 320 8.74 -6.04 10.59
N LYS A 321 8.90 -6.70 9.44
CA LYS A 321 9.79 -7.85 9.27
C LYS A 321 11.04 -7.48 8.48
N ALA A 322 12.21 -7.88 8.96
CA ALA A 322 13.49 -7.55 8.33
C ALA A 322 13.63 -8.16 6.92
N GLU A 323 13.00 -9.31 6.68
CA GLU A 323 12.93 -9.95 5.38
C GLU A 323 12.21 -9.08 4.34
N GLN A 324 11.21 -8.31 4.76
CA GLN A 324 10.50 -7.38 3.86
C GLN A 324 11.38 -6.19 3.49
N PHE A 325 12.25 -5.75 4.40
CA PHE A 325 13.24 -4.71 4.13
C PHE A 325 14.28 -5.19 3.12
N VAL A 326 14.84 -6.38 3.32
CA VAL A 326 15.77 -6.99 2.35
C VAL A 326 15.10 -7.17 0.99
N PHE A 327 13.86 -7.65 0.97
CA PHE A 327 13.08 -7.79 -0.26
C PHE A 327 12.93 -6.45 -0.98
N LEU A 328 12.59 -5.36 -0.28
CA LEU A 328 12.46 -4.03 -0.89
C LEU A 328 13.79 -3.57 -1.49
N SER A 329 14.92 -3.76 -0.81
CA SER A 329 16.25 -3.43 -1.34
C SER A 329 16.54 -4.17 -2.65
N MET A 330 16.28 -5.47 -2.68
CA MET A 330 16.48 -6.30 -3.88
C MET A 330 15.51 -5.96 -5.01
N ALA A 331 14.25 -5.69 -4.68
CA ALA A 331 13.21 -5.35 -5.67
C ALA A 331 13.47 -4.00 -6.34
N VAL A 332 13.94 -3.00 -5.59
CA VAL A 332 14.30 -1.69 -6.16
C VAL A 332 15.54 -1.79 -7.04
N LEU A 333 16.54 -2.59 -6.64
CA LEU A 333 17.70 -2.88 -7.49
C LEU A 333 17.25 -3.51 -8.81
N GLU A 334 16.41 -4.54 -8.75
CA GLU A 334 15.88 -5.20 -9.95
C GLU A 334 15.08 -4.24 -10.83
N TYR A 335 14.26 -3.37 -10.24
CA TYR A 335 13.53 -2.34 -10.96
C TYR A 335 14.47 -1.39 -11.70
N ALA A 336 15.51 -0.90 -11.02
CA ALA A 336 16.50 0.00 -11.60
C ALA A 336 17.20 -0.62 -12.82
N ILE A 337 17.52 -1.92 -12.75
CA ILE A 337 18.13 -2.66 -13.87
C ILE A 337 17.13 -2.79 -15.03
N ARG A 338 15.90 -3.25 -14.77
CA ARG A 338 14.86 -3.47 -15.79
C ARG A 338 14.47 -2.20 -16.54
N HIS A 339 14.53 -1.06 -15.86
CA HIS A 339 14.15 0.24 -16.42
C HIS A 339 15.35 1.06 -16.91
N HIS A 340 16.54 0.44 -17.03
CA HIS A 340 17.76 1.10 -17.52
C HIS A 340 18.14 2.37 -16.74
N LEU A 341 17.89 2.38 -15.43
CA LEU A 341 18.21 3.50 -14.54
C LEU A 341 19.65 3.43 -14.00
N ILE A 342 20.39 2.39 -14.42
CA ILE A 342 21.80 2.12 -14.12
C ILE A 342 22.52 1.99 -15.46
N ASN A 343 23.74 2.52 -15.55
CA ASN A 343 24.56 2.36 -16.75
C ASN A 343 24.91 0.88 -16.94
N VAL A 344 24.91 0.41 -18.19
CA VAL A 344 25.21 -1.00 -18.51
C VAL A 344 26.59 -1.41 -17.99
N GLU A 345 27.58 -0.53 -18.07
CA GLU A 345 28.96 -0.75 -17.58
C GLU A 345 29.07 -0.91 -16.06
N ASP A 346 28.05 -0.46 -15.32
CA ASP A 346 28.02 -0.58 -13.86
C ASP A 346 27.35 -1.87 -13.40
N LEU A 347 26.67 -2.61 -14.28
CA LEU A 347 25.98 -3.86 -13.94
C LEU A 347 26.95 -4.94 -13.43
N ASP A 348 28.11 -5.07 -14.06
CA ASP A 348 29.14 -6.04 -13.67
C ASP A 348 29.79 -5.73 -12.30
N LYS A 349 29.57 -4.51 -11.79
CA LYS A 349 30.09 -4.06 -10.48
C LYS A 349 29.14 -4.40 -9.33
N ILE A 350 27.93 -4.87 -9.62
CA ILE A 350 26.90 -5.17 -8.63
C ILE A 350 27.14 -6.57 -8.05
N CYS A 351 27.28 -6.67 -6.72
CA CYS A 351 27.54 -7.94 -6.04
C CYS A 351 26.43 -8.26 -5.03
N VAL A 352 25.67 -9.34 -5.25
CA VAL A 352 24.57 -9.75 -4.34
C VAL A 352 24.79 -11.14 -3.72
N ASN A 353 26.02 -11.64 -3.75
CA ASN A 353 26.37 -12.98 -3.26
C ASN A 353 26.00 -13.19 -1.78
N GLY A 354 26.06 -12.13 -0.96
CA GLY A 354 25.68 -12.17 0.45
C GLY A 354 24.18 -12.31 0.73
N PHE A 355 23.34 -12.36 -0.31
CA PHE A 355 21.88 -12.53 -0.23
C PHE A 355 21.40 -13.88 -0.76
N LEU A 356 22.24 -14.60 -1.51
CA LEU A 356 21.93 -15.91 -2.04
C LEU A 356 22.36 -16.99 -1.06
N ILE A 357 21.50 -17.99 -0.84
CA ILE A 357 21.90 -19.20 -0.15
C ILE A 357 22.84 -19.94 -1.10
N GLN A 358 24.12 -20.03 -0.75
CA GLN A 358 25.04 -20.91 -1.47
C GLN A 358 24.57 -22.35 -1.21
N SER A 359 24.03 -23.01 -2.23
CA SER A 359 23.82 -24.45 -2.20
C SER A 359 25.17 -25.10 -1.94
N ASN A 360 25.31 -25.76 -0.78
CA ASN A 360 26.54 -26.42 -0.41
C ASN A 360 26.81 -27.53 -1.45
N PRO A 361 27.93 -27.49 -2.19
CA PRO A 361 28.21 -28.50 -3.22
C PRO A 361 28.36 -29.93 -2.67
N GLU A 362 28.50 -30.07 -1.34
CA GLU A 362 28.77 -31.35 -0.66
C GLU A 362 27.52 -32.11 -0.20
N THR A 363 26.32 -31.68 -0.58
CA THR A 363 25.08 -32.43 -0.33
C THR A 363 24.37 -32.76 -1.64
N VAL A 364 24.89 -33.76 -2.36
CA VAL A 364 24.19 -34.55 -3.39
C VAL A 364 24.42 -36.02 -3.10
#